data_AF-A0A8T3YPD9-F1
#
_entry.id   AF-A0A8T3YPD9-F1
#
_cell.length_a   1.000
_cell.length_b   1.000
_cell.length_c   1.000
_cell.angle_alpha   90.00
_cell.angle_beta   90.00
_cell.angle_gamma   90.00
#
_symmetry.space_group_name_H-M   'P 1'
#
loop_
_entity.id
_entity.type
_entity.pdbx_description
1 polymer ?
#
loop_
_entity_poly.entity_id
_entity_poly.type
_entity_poly.pdbx_seq_one_letter_code
_entity_poly.pdbx_strand_id
1 'polypeptide(L)'
;GNTYSAYKLLPSKEEKLKGQILLAEQIRAVDAQGVAKMVIEKHLLRDIKGNLRKFSTQQFRCVKCNKKYRRPPLSGMCECKGKLLFTVSEGSITKYLGPAISLAEKYAVSAYLQQTLMLTKKRVEEVFGRDKEKQEGLGRWFG
;
A
#
# COMPACT_ATOMS: atom_id res chain seq x y z
N GLY A 1 34.75 14.92 -0.94
CA GLY A 1 33.50 14.44 -1.57
C GLY A 1 32.54 13.94 -0.51
N ASN A 2 31.26 13.80 -0.83
CA ASN A 2 30.25 13.35 0.14
C ASN A 2 30.44 11.86 0.48
N THR A 3 30.53 11.51 1.77
CA THR A 3 30.84 10.15 2.26
C THR A 3 29.59 9.31 2.54
N TYR A 4 28.41 9.93 2.53
CA TYR A 4 27.13 9.26 2.78
C TYR A 4 26.09 9.64 1.72
N SER A 5 25.34 8.63 1.25
CA SER A 5 24.22 8.86 0.34
C SER A 5 23.05 9.54 1.07
N ALA A 6 22.48 10.58 0.45
CA ALA A 6 21.28 11.26 0.93
C ALA A 6 20.09 10.30 1.15
N TYR A 7 20.04 9.16 0.44
CA TYR A 7 19.03 8.13 0.62
C TYR A 7 18.98 7.55 2.05
N LYS A 8 20.12 7.54 2.76
CA LYS A 8 20.20 7.06 4.15
C LYS A 8 19.59 8.05 5.15
N LEU A 9 19.55 9.34 4.80
CA LEU A 9 19.03 10.39 5.66
C LEU A 9 17.50 10.48 5.64
N LEU A 10 16.86 9.93 4.60
CA LEU A 10 15.41 9.90 4.47
C LEU A 10 14.81 8.74 5.29
N PRO A 11 14.01 9.02 6.33
CA PRO A 11 13.41 7.98 7.18
C PRO A 11 12.34 7.16 6.46
N SER A 12 11.47 7.80 5.66
CA SER A 12 10.31 7.11 5.07
C SER A 12 10.50 6.75 3.60
N LYS A 13 9.94 5.59 3.19
CA LYS A 13 9.88 5.20 1.77
C LYS A 13 9.10 6.19 0.91
N GLU A 14 8.15 6.91 1.52
CA GLU A 14 7.37 7.94 0.83
C GLU A 14 8.23 9.17 0.53
N GLU A 15 9.04 9.64 1.49
CA GLU A 15 10.00 10.72 1.23
C GLU A 15 11.04 10.33 0.18
N LYS A 16 11.50 9.07 0.19
CA LYS A 16 12.40 8.53 -0.84
C LYS A 16 11.78 8.59 -2.22
N LEU A 17 10.50 8.21 -2.32
CA LEU A 17 9.74 8.29 -3.56
C LEU A 17 9.59 9.74 -4.03
N LYS A 18 9.20 10.66 -3.14
CA LYS A 18 9.08 12.10 -3.44
C LYS A 18 10.41 12.69 -3.90
N GLY A 19 11.50 12.36 -3.21
CA GLY A 19 12.85 12.79 -3.58
C GLY A 19 13.30 12.27 -4.94
N GLN A 20 13.02 11.00 -5.25
CA GLN A 20 13.32 10.42 -6.56
C GLN A 20 12.56 11.14 -7.69
N ILE A 21 11.29 11.43 -7.48
CA ILE A 21 10.45 12.14 -8.46
C ILE A 21 10.90 13.59 -8.62
N LEU A 22 11.22 14.28 -7.53
CA LEU A 22 11.73 15.66 -7.56
C LEU A 22 13.04 15.76 -8.35
N LEU A 23 13.96 14.81 -8.16
CA LEU A 23 15.18 14.74 -8.96
C LEU A 23 14.89 14.51 -10.45
N ALA A 24 13.90 13.66 -10.77
CA ALA A 24 13.50 13.41 -12.15
C ALA A 24 12.91 14.67 -12.82
N GLU A 25 12.23 15.53 -12.07
CA GLU A 25 11.72 16.82 -12.59
C GLU A 25 12.81 17.87 -12.79
N GLN A 26 13.88 17.84 -11.98
CA GLN A 26 14.97 18.80 -12.05
C GLN A 26 16.00 18.46 -13.13
N ILE A 27 16.21 17.18 -13.42
CA ILE A 27 17.24 16.72 -14.36
C ILE A 27 16.68 16.72 -15.79
N ARG A 28 17.19 17.63 -16.62
CA ARG A 28 16.78 17.77 -18.03
C ARG A 28 16.89 16.49 -18.87
N ALA A 29 17.87 15.64 -18.55
CA ALA A 29 18.12 14.40 -19.27
C ALA A 29 17.17 13.24 -18.88
N VAL A 30 16.34 13.42 -17.85
CA VAL A 30 15.46 12.37 -17.32
C VAL A 30 14.02 12.66 -17.71
N ASP A 31 13.34 11.65 -18.24
CA ASP A 31 11.90 11.70 -18.46
C ASP A 31 11.14 11.39 -17.15
N ALA A 32 10.62 12.44 -16.51
CA ALA A 32 9.86 12.33 -15.27
C ALA A 32 8.59 11.46 -15.43
N GLN A 33 7.93 11.51 -16.60
CA GLN A 33 6.72 10.72 -16.86
C GLN A 33 7.06 9.22 -16.96
N GLY A 34 8.12 8.87 -17.69
CA GLY A 34 8.62 7.51 -17.78
C GLY A 34 9.07 6.96 -16.43
N VAL A 35 9.74 7.77 -15.60
CA VAL A 35 10.11 7.37 -14.23
C VAL A 35 8.87 7.11 -13.38
N ALA A 36 7.88 7.99 -13.38
CA ALA A 36 6.64 7.80 -12.63
C ALA A 36 5.93 6.51 -13.04
N LYS A 37 5.79 6.26 -14.35
CA LYS A 37 5.22 5.03 -14.90
C LYS A 37 5.97 3.79 -14.40
N MET A 38 7.30 3.78 -14.49
CA MET A 38 8.11 2.65 -14.05
C MET A 38 7.97 2.38 -12.55
N VAL A 39 7.90 3.42 -11.73
CA VAL A 39 7.74 3.26 -10.28
C VAL A 39 6.38 2.65 -9.95
N ILE A 40 5.31 3.13 -10.60
CA ILE A 40 3.97 2.59 -10.41
C ILE A 40 3.92 1.11 -10.84
N GLU A 41 4.37 0.77 -12.05
CA GLU A 41 4.26 -0.57 -12.62
C GLU A 41 5.16 -1.60 -11.92
N LYS A 42 6.44 -1.26 -11.73
CA LYS A 42 7.44 -2.24 -11.26
C LYS A 42 7.48 -2.35 -9.74
N HIS A 43 7.20 -1.27 -9.01
CA HIS A 43 7.31 -1.25 -7.56
C HIS A 43 5.95 -1.22 -6.88
N LEU A 44 5.16 -0.15 -7.06
CA LEU A 44 3.96 0.08 -6.25
C LEU A 44 2.86 -0.96 -6.53
N LEU A 45 2.45 -1.11 -7.80
CA LEU A 45 1.41 -2.08 -8.19
C LEU A 45 1.82 -3.51 -7.88
N ARG A 46 3.10 -3.86 -8.08
CA ARG A 46 3.63 -5.18 -7.78
C ARG A 46 3.54 -5.48 -6.28
N ASP A 47 3.90 -4.52 -5.42
CA ASP A 47 3.83 -4.68 -3.97
C ASP A 47 2.38 -4.79 -3.48
N ILE A 48 1.50 -3.90 -3.92
CA ILE A 48 0.07 -3.92 -3.55
C ILE A 48 -0.58 -5.24 -3.95
N LYS A 49 -0.46 -5.66 -5.21
CA LYS A 49 -1.04 -6.92 -5.70
C LYS A 49 -0.42 -8.14 -4.99
N GLY A 50 0.89 -8.09 -4.75
CA GLY A 50 1.62 -9.14 -4.06
C GLY A 50 1.16 -9.31 -2.61
N ASN A 51 1.04 -8.21 -1.87
CA ASN A 51 0.60 -8.22 -0.48
C ASN A 51 -0.88 -8.57 -0.37
N LEU A 52 -1.73 -8.11 -1.29
CA LEU A 52 -3.14 -8.50 -1.34
C LEU A 52 -3.32 -10.00 -1.58
N ARG A 53 -2.58 -10.58 -2.55
CA ARG A 53 -2.58 -12.03 -2.78
C ARG A 53 -2.12 -12.79 -1.55
N LYS A 54 -1.02 -12.34 -0.92
CA LYS A 54 -0.50 -12.96 0.30
C LYS A 54 -1.51 -12.87 1.44
N PHE A 55 -2.20 -11.75 1.60
CA PHE A 55 -3.22 -11.55 2.63
C PHE A 55 -4.36 -12.58 2.51
N SER A 56 -4.83 -12.86 1.30
CA SER A 56 -5.88 -13.88 1.08
C SER A 56 -5.42 -15.31 1.39
N THR A 57 -4.12 -15.60 1.32
CA THR A 57 -3.56 -16.94 1.54
C THR A 57 -2.68 -17.05 2.79
N GLN A 58 -2.73 -16.05 3.67
CA GLN A 58 -1.78 -15.92 4.75
C GLN A 58 -1.98 -16.95 5.86
N GLN A 59 -0.95 -17.12 6.69
CA GLN A 59 -1.04 -17.84 7.95
C GLN A 59 -1.33 -16.86 9.09
N PHE A 60 -1.77 -17.42 10.22
CA PHE A 60 -2.03 -16.72 11.46
C PHE A 60 -0.94 -17.07 12.48
N ARG A 61 -0.46 -16.08 13.22
CA ARG A 61 0.57 -16.27 14.26
C ARG A 61 -0.01 -15.96 15.63
N CYS A 62 0.27 -16.84 16.61
CA CYS A 62 -0.03 -16.54 18.00
C CYS A 62 0.96 -15.50 18.57
N VAL A 63 0.45 -14.49 19.28
CA VAL A 63 1.29 -13.47 19.94
C VAL A 63 2.14 -14.04 21.08
N LYS A 64 1.60 -15.03 21.81
CA LYS A 64 2.27 -15.59 23.01
C LYS A 64 3.35 -16.61 22.65
N CYS A 65 3.02 -17.63 21.85
CA CYS A 65 3.91 -18.76 21.58
C CYS A 65 4.48 -18.79 20.15
N ASN A 66 4.11 -17.84 19.29
CA ASN A 66 4.57 -17.75 17.90
C ASN A 66 4.22 -18.94 17.00
N LYS A 67 3.40 -19.89 17.47
CA LYS A 67 2.87 -20.99 16.65
C LYS A 67 2.07 -20.42 15.47
N LYS A 68 2.31 -21.01 14.30
CA LYS A 68 1.69 -20.60 13.03
C LYS A 68 0.58 -21.57 12.65
N TYR A 69 -0.53 -21.02 12.22
CA TYR A 69 -1.72 -21.77 11.82
C TYR A 69 -2.08 -21.41 10.38
N ARG A 70 -2.24 -22.43 9.52
CA ARG A 70 -2.77 -22.21 8.16
C ARG A 70 -4.25 -21.82 8.19
N ARG A 71 -5.01 -22.38 9.13
CA ARG A 71 -6.41 -22.03 9.40
C ARG A 71 -6.56 -21.80 10.90
N PRO A 72 -7.24 -20.72 11.34
CA PRO A 72 -7.45 -20.48 12.76
C PRO A 72 -8.38 -21.58 13.32
N PRO A 73 -8.15 -22.05 14.56
CA PRO A 73 -9.09 -22.92 15.26
C PRO A 73 -10.48 -22.28 15.36
N LEU A 74 -11.54 -23.09 15.42
CA LEU A 74 -12.91 -22.59 15.57
C LEU A 74 -13.13 -21.80 16.87
N SER A 75 -12.33 -22.07 17.90
CA SER A 75 -12.30 -21.30 19.14
C SER A 75 -11.73 -19.88 18.99
N GLY A 76 -11.13 -19.54 17.84
CA GLY A 76 -10.47 -18.27 17.58
C GLY A 76 -9.17 -18.03 18.36
N MET A 77 -8.76 -19.00 19.18
CA MET A 77 -7.60 -18.89 20.07
C MET A 77 -6.56 -19.96 19.77
N CYS A 78 -5.30 -19.64 20.03
CA CYS A 78 -4.23 -20.63 20.05
C CYS A 78 -4.43 -21.63 21.20
N GLU A 79 -3.86 -22.83 21.08
CA GLU A 79 -3.81 -23.83 22.17
C GLU A 79 -3.27 -23.27 23.51
N CYS A 80 -2.36 -22.29 23.46
CA CYS A 80 -1.85 -21.60 24.65
C CYS A 80 -2.76 -20.46 25.17
N LYS A 81 -4.01 -20.37 24.70
CA LYS A 81 -4.96 -19.27 24.98
C LYS A 81 -4.40 -17.89 24.61
N GLY A 82 -3.61 -17.84 23.53
CA GLY A 82 -3.07 -16.60 22.96
C GLY A 82 -3.88 -16.14 21.75
N LYS A 83 -3.97 -14.83 21.56
CA LYS A 83 -4.63 -14.22 20.38
C LYS A 83 -3.85 -14.57 19.12
N LEU A 84 -4.59 -14.88 18.05
CA LEU A 84 -4.05 -15.07 16.71
C LEU A 84 -4.10 -13.75 15.95
N LEU A 85 -3.00 -13.38 15.30
CA LEU A 85 -2.90 -12.20 14.44
C LEU A 85 -2.63 -12.62 12.99
N PHE A 86 -3.07 -11.77 12.07
CA PHE A 86 -2.65 -11.81 10.68
C PHE A 86 -1.14 -11.60 10.57
N THR A 87 -0.51 -12.26 9.60
CA THR A 87 0.92 -12.09 9.31
C THR A 87 1.17 -10.94 8.33
N VAL A 88 0.16 -10.59 7.54
CA VAL A 88 0.11 -9.43 6.65
C VAL A 88 -1.01 -8.53 7.13
N SER A 89 -0.69 -7.28 7.47
CA SER A 89 -1.68 -6.29 7.88
C SER A 89 -2.30 -5.58 6.68
N GLU A 90 -3.53 -5.14 6.81
CA GLU A 90 -4.20 -4.28 5.81
C GLU A 90 -3.38 -3.03 5.47
N GLY A 91 -2.85 -2.35 6.49
CA GLY A 91 -2.03 -1.16 6.31
C GLY A 91 -0.81 -1.38 5.43
N SER A 92 -0.26 -2.61 5.37
CA SER A 92 0.86 -2.92 4.47
C SER A 92 0.47 -2.94 2.98
N ILE A 93 -0.82 -3.08 2.69
CA ILE A 93 -1.40 -3.12 1.33
C ILE A 93 -1.88 -1.73 0.92
N THR A 94 -2.59 -1.03 1.81
CA THR A 94 -3.22 0.27 1.51
C THR A 94 -2.22 1.42 1.47
N LYS A 95 -1.10 1.33 2.19
CA LYS A 95 -0.08 2.40 2.31
C LYS A 95 0.37 3.01 0.98
N TYR A 96 0.50 2.20 -0.07
CA TYR A 96 1.00 2.67 -1.38
C TYR A 96 -0.08 2.95 -2.42
N LEU A 97 -1.33 2.62 -2.12
CA LEU A 97 -2.43 2.77 -3.06
C LEU A 97 -2.71 4.26 -3.36
N GLY A 98 -2.81 5.09 -2.32
CA GLY A 98 -2.98 6.54 -2.46
C GLY A 98 -1.84 7.20 -3.26
N PRO A 99 -0.58 7.04 -2.85
CA PRO A 99 0.56 7.58 -3.60
C PRO A 99 0.65 7.11 -5.06
N ALA A 100 0.27 5.86 -5.35
CA ALA A 100 0.27 5.34 -6.72
C ALA A 100 -0.79 6.03 -7.60
N ILE A 101 -1.98 6.27 -7.06
CA ILE A 101 -3.06 6.98 -7.76
C ILE A 101 -2.68 8.44 -7.99
N SER A 102 -2.18 9.13 -6.96
CA SER A 102 -1.77 10.54 -7.10
C SER A 102 -0.65 10.73 -8.13
N LEU A 103 0.30 9.79 -8.21
CA LEU A 103 1.35 9.81 -9.23
C LEU A 103 0.79 9.53 -10.63
N ALA A 104 -0.16 8.62 -10.76
CA ALA A 104 -0.79 8.29 -12.03
C ALA A 104 -1.56 9.48 -12.62
N GLU A 105 -2.24 10.24 -11.76
CA GLU A 105 -2.97 11.46 -12.12
C GLU A 105 -2.00 12.59 -12.49
N LYS A 106 -0.98 12.85 -11.65
CA LYS A 106 -0.01 13.94 -11.87
C LYS A 106 0.75 13.82 -13.20
N TYR A 107 1.18 12.61 -13.56
CA TYR A 107 2.00 12.39 -14.75
C TYR A 107 1.21 11.86 -15.95
N ALA A 108 -0.13 11.91 -15.90
CA ALA A 108 -1.02 11.46 -16.98
C ALA A 108 -0.55 10.14 -17.62
N VAL A 109 -0.37 9.11 -16.78
CA VAL A 109 0.09 7.79 -17.26
C VAL A 109 -0.94 7.15 -18.18
N SER A 110 -0.54 6.09 -18.91
CA SER A 110 -1.42 5.44 -19.88
C SER A 110 -2.77 5.03 -19.29
N ALA A 111 -3.83 5.12 -20.10
CA ALA A 111 -5.19 4.73 -19.69
C ALA A 111 -5.25 3.31 -19.11
N TYR A 112 -4.48 2.38 -19.69
CA TYR A 112 -4.36 1.02 -19.17
C TYR A 112 -3.82 0.97 -17.73
N LEU A 113 -2.80 1.78 -17.42
CA LEU A 113 -2.20 1.81 -16.09
C LEU A 113 -3.16 2.44 -15.07
N GLN A 114 -3.86 3.50 -15.46
CA GLN A 114 -4.91 4.12 -14.64
C GLN A 114 -6.05 3.13 -14.34
N GLN A 115 -6.56 2.43 -15.35
CA GLN A 115 -7.57 1.39 -15.17
C GLN A 115 -7.07 0.26 -14.28
N THR A 116 -5.81 -0.15 -14.44
CA THR A 116 -5.19 -1.19 -13.59
C THR A 116 -5.14 -0.77 -12.13
N LEU A 117 -4.82 0.50 -11.85
CA LEU A 117 -4.85 1.05 -10.49
C LEU A 117 -6.28 1.08 -9.95
N MET A 118 -7.26 1.51 -10.74
CA MET A 118 -8.67 1.54 -10.33
C MET A 118 -9.23 0.15 -10.01
N LEU A 119 -8.92 -0.86 -10.84
CA LEU A 119 -9.27 -2.25 -10.57
C LEU A 119 -8.59 -2.78 -9.31
N THR A 120 -7.32 -2.41 -9.09
CA THR A 120 -6.59 -2.79 -7.88
C THR A 120 -7.19 -2.14 -6.64
N LYS A 121 -7.56 -0.86 -6.71
CA LYS A 121 -8.27 -0.12 -5.65
C LYS A 121 -9.58 -0.79 -5.31
N LYS A 122 -10.42 -1.05 -6.31
CA LYS A 122 -11.71 -1.72 -6.13
C LYS A 122 -11.56 -3.07 -5.43
N ARG A 123 -10.57 -3.87 -5.84
CA ARG A 123 -10.29 -5.17 -5.20
C ARG A 123 -9.86 -5.04 -3.74
N VAL A 124 -9.09 -4.00 -3.40
CA VAL A 124 -8.71 -3.73 -2.01
C VAL A 124 -9.95 -3.36 -1.20
N GLU A 125 -10.81 -2.46 -1.70
CA GLU A 125 -12.06 -2.06 -1.06
C GLU A 125 -13.05 -3.23 -0.88
N GLU A 126 -13.11 -4.17 -1.84
CA GLU A 126 -13.94 -5.38 -1.73
C GLU A 126 -13.47 -6.32 -0.61
N VAL A 127 -12.16 -6.39 -0.36
CA VAL A 127 -11.58 -7.29 0.65
C VAL A 127 -11.66 -6.72 2.06
N PHE A 128 -11.40 -5.43 2.22
CA PHE A 128 -11.34 -4.77 3.53
C PHE A 128 -12.64 -4.02 3.89
N GLY A 129 -13.54 -3.86 2.93
CA GLY A 129 -14.67 -2.95 3.03
C GLY A 129 -14.26 -1.54 2.67
N ARG A 130 -15.27 -0.68 2.44
CA ARG A 130 -15.07 0.76 2.44
C ARG A 130 -14.89 1.21 3.89
N ASP A 131 -14.18 2.32 4.11
CA ASP A 131 -14.18 2.98 5.41
C ASP A 131 -15.61 3.06 5.91
N LYS A 132 -15.85 2.67 7.18
CA LYS A 132 -17.17 2.81 7.78
C LYS A 132 -17.60 4.25 7.55
N GLU A 133 -18.72 4.45 6.85
CA GLU A 133 -19.28 5.79 6.69
C GLU A 133 -19.34 6.43 8.08
N LYS A 134 -18.53 7.48 8.28
CA LYS A 134 -18.65 8.27 9.50
C LYS A 134 -20.05 8.86 9.44
N GLN A 135 -20.89 8.54 10.43
CA GLN A 135 -22.17 9.20 10.59
C GLN A 135 -21.92 10.71 10.65
N GLU A 136 -22.28 11.41 9.58
CA GLU A 136 -22.22 12.86 9.52
C GLU A 136 -23.50 13.41 10.17
N GLY A 137 -23.39 14.51 10.92
CA GLY A 137 -24.56 15.14 11.53
C GLY A 137 -25.50 15.70 10.47
N LEU A 138 -26.81 15.67 10.73
CA LEU A 138 -27.87 16.20 9.85
C LEU A 138 -27.59 17.63 9.35
N GLY A 139 -26.90 18.47 10.13
CA GLY A 139 -26.53 19.83 9.74
C GLY A 139 -25.68 19.92 8.47
N ARG A 140 -24.85 18.92 8.19
CA ARG A 140 -24.04 18.87 6.95
C ARG A 140 -24.88 18.67 5.70
N TRP A 141 -26.12 18.21 5.86
CA TRP A 141 -27.09 18.01 4.78
C TRP A 141 -27.95 19.25 4.53
N PHE A 142 -28.08 20.14 5.51
CA PHE A 142 -28.91 21.35 5.42
C PHE A 142 -28.13 22.67 5.24
N GLY A 143 -26.79 22.60 5.14
CA GLY A 143 -25.92 23.77 4.99
C GLY A 143 -25.31 24.20 6.31
#